data_AF-A0A9E5E0G3-F1
#
_entry.id   AF-A0A9E5E0G3-F1
#
_cell.length_a   1.000
_cell.length_b   1.000
_cell.length_c   1.000
_cell.angle_alpha   90.00
_cell.angle_beta   90.00
_cell.angle_gamma   90.00
#
_symmetry.space_group_name_H-M   'P 1'
#
loop_
_entity.id
_entity.type
_entity.pdbx_description
1 polymer ?
#
loop_
_entity_poly.entity_id
_entity_poly.type
_entity_poly.pdbx_seq_one_letter_code
_entity_poly.pdbx_strand_id
1 'polypeptide(L)'
;MRFVVTVSCLLISVAVATAATPNSHPARPPIQVLDEMIVHLRAVQSAMQKEAKTPTDHWQEDLGKLTEPLVASVNELSRMGAHTSSPSSAYGLRVLYNSLRSSRDPRQALQTSEQLVQTVSFLRSEHQLAAQKQLSSPRIDREKARDVMAEVLKRSEFHQATKPHFFDFYLNRLIVKVIAWFHGLFDSAAMRQAGQFAYLFLWLVYLVVGFLVIWLVYRAWAPRRKIADDPTRDTSAGIQLLTPESHLAAAEAMCKEGNHAGAVREYFLMMLATLEQRNFVARNRSWTNWEYLGAFGKRVREEAARSQMSQLNSVYDQVSYGGAGCDAQRFTTFRKSVDDFLSALPTSQPS
;
A
#
# COMPACT_ATOMS: atom_id res chain seq x y z
N MET A 1 -22.75 6.65 40.56
CA MET A 1 -23.01 5.45 39.74
C MET A 1 -22.22 5.57 38.45
N ARG A 2 -21.24 4.67 38.25
CA ARG A 2 -20.32 4.66 37.10
C ARG A 2 -20.90 3.76 36.02
N PHE A 3 -21.01 4.23 34.78
CA PHE A 3 -21.12 3.36 33.61
C PHE A 3 -19.88 3.53 32.75
N VAL A 4 -19.08 2.48 32.75
CA VAL A 4 -17.82 2.31 32.01
C VAL A 4 -18.12 1.33 30.87
N VAL A 5 -17.82 1.79 29.64
CA VAL A 5 -17.18 1.07 28.52
C VAL A 5 -17.51 -0.40 28.32
N THR A 6 -18.00 -0.76 27.13
CA THR A 6 -17.49 -1.93 26.40
C THR A 6 -17.63 -1.74 24.89
N VAL A 7 -16.57 -1.28 24.22
CA VAL A 7 -16.37 -1.45 22.77
C VAL A 7 -15.56 -2.72 22.59
N SER A 8 -16.21 -3.76 22.07
CA SER A 8 -15.61 -5.06 21.79
C SER A 8 -14.64 -4.96 20.61
N CYS A 9 -13.36 -5.23 20.87
CA CYS A 9 -12.35 -5.48 19.84
C CYS A 9 -12.69 -6.76 19.06
N LEU A 10 -12.87 -6.60 17.75
CA LEU A 10 -12.78 -7.67 16.75
C LEU A 10 -11.35 -8.22 16.73
N LEU A 11 -11.11 -9.38 17.33
CA LEU A 11 -10.00 -10.27 16.99
C LEU A 11 -10.58 -11.36 16.10
N ILE A 12 -10.27 -11.30 14.81
CA ILE A 12 -10.60 -12.36 13.85
C ILE A 12 -9.69 -13.55 14.19
N SER A 13 -10.22 -14.47 15.00
CA SER A 13 -9.74 -15.84 15.06
C SER A 13 -10.05 -16.51 13.73
N VAL A 14 -9.02 -16.80 12.92
CA VAL A 14 -9.14 -17.75 11.82
C VAL A 14 -9.13 -19.15 12.44
N ALA A 15 -10.27 -19.55 12.98
CA ALA A 15 -10.62 -20.95 13.15
C ALA A 15 -11.52 -21.30 11.97
N VAL A 16 -10.92 -21.85 10.91
CA VAL A 16 -11.68 -22.45 9.81
C VAL A 16 -12.26 -23.76 10.33
N ALA A 17 -13.40 -23.68 11.01
CA ALA A 17 -14.31 -24.81 11.14
C ALA A 17 -15.03 -24.94 9.80
N THR A 18 -14.52 -25.83 8.94
CA THR A 18 -15.16 -26.21 7.69
C THR A 18 -16.54 -26.80 8.00
N ALA A 19 -17.60 -26.06 7.69
CA ALA A 19 -18.93 -26.62 7.57
C ALA A 19 -18.91 -27.65 6.42
N ALA A 20 -19.05 -28.92 6.79
CA ALA A 20 -18.93 -30.05 5.88
C ALA A 20 -20.06 -30.05 4.84
N THR A 21 -19.74 -29.72 3.59
CA THR A 21 -20.51 -30.19 2.44
C THR A 21 -20.28 -31.70 2.30
N PRO A 22 -21.31 -32.55 2.26
CA PRO A 22 -21.18 -34.01 2.38
C PRO A 22 -20.50 -34.74 1.20
N ASN A 23 -19.96 -34.01 0.21
CA ASN A 23 -19.26 -34.57 -0.96
C ASN A 23 -17.82 -34.04 -1.14
N SER A 24 -17.26 -33.31 -0.19
CA SER A 24 -15.85 -32.90 -0.26
C SER A 24 -14.95 -34.02 0.25
N HIS A 25 -14.21 -34.69 -0.63
CA HIS A 25 -13.06 -35.50 -0.23
C HIS A 25 -12.20 -34.69 0.76
N PRO A 26 -11.67 -35.32 1.82
CA PRO A 26 -10.84 -34.62 2.79
C PRO A 26 -9.69 -33.92 2.04
N ALA A 27 -9.63 -32.59 2.18
CA ALA A 27 -8.61 -31.79 1.53
C ALA A 27 -7.23 -32.30 1.99
N ARG A 28 -6.37 -32.66 1.02
CA ARG A 28 -5.01 -33.12 1.34
C ARG A 28 -4.26 -31.97 2.02
N PRO A 29 -3.43 -32.25 3.04
CA PRO A 29 -2.61 -31.22 3.65
C PRO A 29 -1.61 -30.66 2.62
N PRO A 30 -1.38 -29.33 2.59
CA PRO A 30 -0.48 -28.69 1.62
C PRO A 30 0.92 -29.31 1.56
N ILE A 31 1.43 -29.79 2.70
CA ILE A 31 2.76 -30.43 2.80
C ILE A 31 2.85 -31.69 1.95
N GLN A 32 1.79 -32.52 1.91
CA GLN A 32 1.79 -33.75 1.08
C GLN A 32 1.85 -33.42 -0.40
N VAL A 33 1.10 -32.40 -0.84
CA VAL A 33 1.12 -31.94 -2.24
C VAL A 33 2.50 -31.40 -2.62
N LEU A 34 3.15 -30.64 -1.72
CA LEU A 34 4.51 -30.13 -1.95
C LEU A 34 5.55 -31.26 -1.98
N ASP A 35 5.41 -32.29 -1.15
CA ASP A 35 6.27 -33.48 -1.17
C ASP A 35 6.16 -34.25 -2.50
N GLU A 36 4.94 -34.49 -2.97
CA GLU A 36 4.69 -35.12 -4.28
C GLU A 36 5.31 -34.32 -5.43
N MET A 37 5.16 -32.99 -5.41
CA MET A 37 5.78 -32.11 -6.42
C MET A 37 7.30 -32.20 -6.44
N ILE A 38 7.96 -32.26 -5.27
CA ILE A 38 9.42 -32.39 -5.20
C ILE A 38 9.88 -33.71 -5.82
N VAL A 39 9.17 -34.81 -5.57
CA VAL A 39 9.49 -36.12 -6.17
C VAL A 39 9.40 -36.07 -7.69
N HIS A 40 8.30 -35.52 -8.23
CA HIS A 40 8.12 -35.38 -9.68
C HIS A 40 9.15 -34.44 -10.31
N LEU A 41 9.44 -33.30 -9.68
CA LEU A 41 10.44 -32.35 -10.19
C LEU A 41 11.85 -32.93 -10.20
N ARG A 42 12.23 -33.76 -9.22
CA ARG A 42 13.53 -34.46 -9.23
C ARG A 42 13.62 -35.50 -10.35
N ALA A 43 12.52 -36.17 -10.68
CA ALA A 43 12.46 -37.06 -11.83
C ALA A 43 12.66 -36.29 -13.14
N VAL A 44 11.98 -35.14 -13.30
CA VAL A 44 12.20 -34.22 -14.42
C VAL A 44 13.65 -33.75 -14.49
N GLN A 45 14.23 -33.30 -13.37
CA GLN A 45 15.61 -32.83 -13.30
C GLN A 45 16.59 -33.92 -13.75
N SER A 46 16.41 -35.15 -13.26
CA SER A 46 17.27 -36.29 -13.62
C SER A 46 17.17 -36.65 -15.10
N ALA A 47 15.95 -36.61 -15.66
CA ALA A 47 15.74 -36.81 -17.10
C ALA A 47 16.40 -35.67 -17.92
N MET A 48 16.17 -34.41 -17.55
CA MET A 48 16.76 -33.26 -18.25
C MET A 48 18.28 -33.20 -18.13
N GLN A 49 18.87 -33.70 -17.04
CA GLN A 49 20.32 -33.81 -16.90
C GLN A 49 20.90 -34.84 -17.88
N LYS A 50 20.17 -35.93 -18.17
CA LYS A 50 20.56 -36.91 -19.19
C LYS A 50 20.47 -36.30 -20.60
N GLU A 51 19.37 -35.63 -20.91
CA GLU A 51 19.15 -34.97 -22.20
C GLU A 51 20.10 -33.80 -22.44
N ALA A 52 20.48 -33.05 -21.40
CA ALA A 52 21.46 -31.96 -21.51
C ALA A 52 22.87 -32.46 -21.87
N LYS A 53 23.20 -33.73 -21.56
CA LYS A 53 24.46 -34.37 -21.95
C LYS A 53 24.38 -34.96 -23.35
N THR A 54 23.27 -35.62 -23.68
CA THR A 54 23.05 -36.28 -24.97
C THR A 54 21.61 -35.98 -25.43
N PRO A 55 21.39 -34.89 -26.19
CA PRO A 55 20.04 -34.52 -26.62
C PRO A 55 19.45 -35.57 -27.55
N THR A 56 18.25 -36.06 -27.23
CA THR A 56 17.45 -36.90 -28.13
C THR A 56 16.39 -36.08 -28.87
N ASP A 57 15.93 -36.53 -30.04
CA ASP A 57 14.93 -35.79 -30.83
C ASP A 57 13.52 -35.74 -30.17
N HIS A 58 13.25 -36.61 -29.20
CA HIS A 58 11.94 -36.77 -28.55
C HIS A 58 11.87 -36.19 -27.13
N TRP A 59 12.91 -35.51 -26.64
CA TRP A 59 13.00 -35.03 -25.26
C TRP A 59 11.84 -34.12 -24.82
N GLN A 60 11.23 -33.38 -25.75
CA GLN A 60 10.07 -32.51 -25.46
C GLN A 60 8.80 -33.30 -25.15
N GLU A 61 8.58 -34.43 -25.83
CA GLU A 61 7.45 -35.30 -25.58
C GLU A 61 7.58 -35.96 -24.20
N ASP A 62 8.80 -36.41 -23.87
CA ASP A 62 9.11 -36.99 -22.56
C ASP A 62 8.98 -35.97 -21.44
N LEU A 63 9.41 -34.72 -21.66
CA LEU A 63 9.18 -33.62 -20.72
C LEU A 63 7.68 -33.37 -20.50
N GLY A 64 6.87 -33.43 -21.56
CA GLY A 64 5.41 -33.31 -21.47
C GLY A 64 4.79 -34.38 -20.56
N LYS A 65 5.17 -35.65 -20.75
CA LYS A 65 4.71 -36.79 -19.93
C LYS A 65 5.15 -36.66 -18.47
N LEU A 66 6.40 -36.26 -18.24
CA LEU A 66 6.95 -36.11 -16.88
C LEU A 66 6.33 -34.92 -16.11
N THR A 67 5.87 -33.89 -16.82
CA THR A 67 5.31 -32.67 -16.21
C THR A 67 3.78 -32.70 -16.06
N GLU A 68 3.10 -33.72 -16.58
CA GLU A 68 1.65 -33.87 -16.47
C GLU A 68 1.15 -33.96 -15.01
N PRO A 69 1.76 -34.78 -14.11
CA PRO A 69 1.34 -34.84 -12.72
C PRO A 69 1.47 -33.50 -11.97
N LEU A 70 2.46 -32.68 -12.35
CA LEU A 70 2.70 -31.39 -11.71
C LEU A 70 1.55 -30.40 -11.95
N VAL A 71 0.83 -30.50 -13.07
CA VAL A 71 -0.34 -29.64 -13.35
C VAL A 71 -1.42 -29.84 -12.29
N ALA A 72 -1.67 -31.09 -11.91
CA ALA A 72 -2.65 -31.43 -10.89
C ALA A 72 -2.26 -30.81 -9.53
N SER A 73 -1.00 -31.00 -9.11
CA SER A 73 -0.50 -30.46 -7.84
C SER A 73 -0.49 -28.93 -7.80
N VAL A 74 -0.10 -28.25 -8.89
CA VAL A 74 -0.14 -26.77 -8.98
C VAL A 74 -1.58 -26.26 -8.90
N ASN A 75 -2.53 -26.91 -9.58
CA ASN A 75 -3.94 -26.53 -9.50
C ASN A 75 -4.52 -26.77 -8.10
N GLU A 76 -4.12 -27.86 -7.44
CA GLU A 76 -4.54 -28.17 -6.07
C GLU A 76 -4.01 -27.12 -5.08
N LEU A 77 -2.71 -26.77 -5.16
CA LEU A 77 -2.13 -25.67 -4.38
C LEU A 77 -2.79 -24.33 -4.67
N SER A 78 -3.13 -24.03 -5.92
CA SER A 78 -3.85 -22.81 -6.27
C SER A 78 -5.25 -22.76 -5.65
N ARG A 79 -5.95 -23.90 -5.56
CA ARG A 79 -7.24 -23.99 -4.87
C ARG A 79 -7.10 -23.82 -3.36
N MET A 80 -6.07 -24.42 -2.75
CA MET A 80 -5.78 -24.25 -1.33
C MET A 80 -5.38 -22.80 -0.98
N GLY A 81 -4.56 -22.17 -1.82
CA GLY A 81 -4.06 -20.80 -1.65
C GLY A 81 -5.11 -19.71 -1.87
N ALA A 82 -6.20 -20.00 -2.59
CA ALA A 82 -7.32 -19.06 -2.76
C ALA A 82 -7.98 -18.65 -1.43
N HIS A 83 -7.80 -19.47 -0.37
CA HIS A 83 -8.34 -19.21 0.96
C HIS A 83 -7.29 -18.68 1.95
N THR A 84 -6.02 -18.58 1.56
CA THR A 84 -4.94 -18.07 2.42
C THR A 84 -4.47 -16.70 1.95
N SER A 85 -3.91 -15.91 2.86
CA SER A 85 -3.46 -14.53 2.59
C SER A 85 -2.22 -14.41 1.70
N SER A 86 -1.75 -15.50 1.07
CA SER A 86 -0.58 -15.51 0.18
C SER A 86 -0.91 -16.11 -1.21
N PRO A 87 -1.77 -15.45 -2.00
CA PRO A 87 -2.09 -15.88 -3.37
C PRO A 87 -0.90 -15.76 -4.36
N SER A 88 0.20 -15.11 -3.96
CA SER A 88 1.36 -14.85 -4.83
C SER A 88 2.22 -16.09 -5.13
N SER A 89 2.30 -17.04 -4.20
CA SER A 89 3.17 -18.22 -4.35
C SER A 89 2.68 -19.19 -5.42
N ALA A 90 1.37 -19.45 -5.47
CA ALA A 90 0.75 -20.33 -6.47
C ALA A 90 0.88 -19.77 -7.90
N TYR A 91 0.76 -18.45 -8.05
CA TYR A 91 0.97 -17.79 -9.35
C TYR A 91 2.42 -17.95 -9.83
N GLY A 92 3.40 -17.71 -8.95
CA GLY A 92 4.82 -17.89 -9.26
C GLY A 92 5.13 -19.31 -9.73
N LEU A 93 4.62 -20.33 -9.03
CA LEU A 93 4.79 -21.74 -9.43
C LEU A 93 4.20 -22.04 -10.81
N ARG A 94 3.02 -21.47 -11.12
CA ARG A 94 2.37 -21.67 -12.43
C ARG A 94 3.18 -21.04 -13.56
N VAL A 95 3.76 -19.85 -13.34
CA VAL A 95 4.63 -19.19 -14.32
C VAL A 95 5.87 -20.02 -14.58
N LEU A 96 6.56 -20.48 -13.53
CA LEU A 96 7.75 -21.32 -13.66
C LEU A 96 7.44 -22.67 -14.32
N TYR A 97 6.32 -23.29 -13.98
CA TYR A 97 5.84 -24.51 -14.63
C TYR A 97 5.60 -24.30 -16.13
N ASN A 98 4.91 -23.23 -16.52
CA ASN A 98 4.69 -22.92 -17.93
C ASN A 98 6.01 -22.64 -18.66
N SER A 99 6.96 -21.96 -18.00
CA SER A 99 8.30 -21.73 -18.53
C SER A 99 9.03 -23.05 -18.79
N LEU A 100 9.01 -23.98 -17.82
CA LEU A 100 9.59 -25.31 -17.95
C LEU A 100 9.03 -26.05 -19.17
N ARG A 101 7.69 -26.11 -19.28
CA ARG A 101 7.00 -26.78 -20.40
C ARG A 101 7.26 -26.14 -21.76
N SER A 102 7.48 -24.82 -21.80
CA SER A 102 7.76 -24.07 -23.03
C SER A 102 9.23 -24.03 -23.44
N SER A 103 10.13 -24.58 -22.62
CA SER A 103 11.57 -24.58 -22.88
C SER A 103 11.89 -25.30 -24.18
N ARG A 104 12.72 -24.67 -25.02
CA ARG A 104 13.18 -25.25 -26.31
C ARG A 104 14.58 -25.85 -26.24
N ASP A 105 15.25 -25.69 -25.10
CA ASP A 105 16.59 -26.20 -24.84
C ASP A 105 16.56 -27.07 -23.56
N PRO A 106 17.07 -28.32 -23.59
CA PRO A 106 17.19 -29.18 -22.41
C PRO A 106 17.95 -28.51 -21.25
N ARG A 107 18.94 -27.65 -21.53
CA ARG A 107 19.69 -26.94 -20.48
C ARG A 107 18.83 -25.89 -19.79
N GLN A 108 18.01 -25.17 -20.54
CA GLN A 108 17.06 -24.21 -19.98
C GLN A 108 15.97 -24.91 -19.18
N ALA A 109 15.48 -26.06 -19.67
CA ALA A 109 14.53 -26.90 -18.95
C ALA A 109 15.12 -27.40 -17.62
N LEU A 110 16.38 -27.84 -17.63
CA LEU A 110 17.11 -28.25 -16.42
C LEU A 110 17.20 -27.09 -15.41
N GLN A 111 17.67 -25.91 -15.82
CA GLN A 111 17.76 -24.73 -14.94
C GLN A 111 16.41 -24.33 -14.36
N THR A 112 15.35 -24.33 -15.18
CA THR A 112 14.00 -23.99 -14.73
C THR A 112 13.47 -25.04 -13.73
N SER A 113 13.76 -26.32 -13.96
CA SER A 113 13.40 -27.39 -13.03
C SER A 113 14.12 -27.27 -11.68
N GLU A 114 15.39 -26.85 -11.67
CA GLU A 114 16.16 -26.58 -10.45
C GLU A 114 15.56 -25.42 -9.65
N GLN A 115 15.21 -24.33 -10.32
CA GLN A 115 14.53 -23.19 -9.71
C GLN A 115 13.17 -23.59 -9.12
N LEU A 116 12.40 -24.45 -9.81
CA LEU A 116 11.15 -25.00 -9.30
C LEU A 116 11.37 -25.85 -8.04
N VAL A 117 12.36 -26.74 -8.01
CA VAL A 117 12.69 -27.54 -6.82
C VAL A 117 13.05 -26.65 -5.64
N GLN A 118 13.87 -25.61 -5.85
CA GLN A 118 14.23 -24.65 -4.81
C GLN A 118 13.00 -23.89 -4.28
N THR A 119 12.13 -23.43 -5.18
CA THR A 119 10.92 -22.68 -4.80
C THR A 119 9.95 -23.57 -4.01
N VAL A 120 9.69 -24.79 -4.48
CA VAL A 120 8.79 -25.73 -3.81
C VAL A 120 9.36 -26.19 -2.46
N SER A 121 10.67 -26.43 -2.38
CA SER A 121 11.32 -26.80 -1.10
C SER A 121 11.33 -25.64 -0.09
N PHE A 122 11.49 -24.40 -0.54
CA PHE A 122 11.31 -23.22 0.29
C PHE A 122 9.88 -23.14 0.85
N LEU A 123 8.86 -23.24 -0.02
CA LEU A 123 7.46 -23.22 0.41
C LEU A 123 7.13 -24.33 1.41
N ARG A 124 7.67 -25.53 1.18
CA ARG A 124 7.55 -26.64 2.12
C ARG A 124 8.14 -26.30 3.50
N SER A 125 9.33 -25.70 3.52
CA SER A 125 9.98 -25.29 4.78
C SER A 125 9.19 -24.23 5.52
N GLU A 126 8.59 -23.27 4.80
CA GLU A 126 7.73 -22.24 5.37
C GLU A 126 6.48 -22.86 6.01
N HIS A 127 5.82 -23.79 5.31
CA HIS A 127 4.68 -24.52 5.86
C HIS A 127 5.04 -25.36 7.08
N GLN A 128 6.21 -26.00 7.09
CA GLN A 128 6.69 -26.77 8.24
C GLN A 128 6.97 -25.86 9.44
N LEU A 129 7.61 -24.71 9.22
CA LEU A 129 7.85 -23.70 10.24
C LEU A 129 6.55 -23.11 10.78
N ALA A 130 5.56 -22.85 9.92
CA ALA A 130 4.25 -22.38 10.33
C ALA A 130 3.53 -23.42 11.20
N ALA A 131 3.53 -24.70 10.80
CA ALA A 131 2.96 -25.79 11.58
C ALA A 131 3.67 -25.95 12.94
N GLN A 132 5.00 -25.89 12.95
CA GLN A 132 5.79 -25.94 14.19
C GLN A 132 5.51 -24.74 15.09
N LYS A 133 5.45 -23.52 14.54
CA LYS A 133 5.14 -22.31 15.31
C LYS A 133 3.73 -22.35 15.90
N GLN A 134 2.78 -22.96 15.20
CA GLN A 134 1.41 -23.13 15.70
C GLN A 134 1.36 -24.12 16.88
N LEU A 135 2.18 -25.19 16.84
CA LEU A 135 2.30 -26.15 17.94
C LEU A 135 3.15 -25.62 19.12
N SER A 136 4.16 -24.81 18.83
CA SER A 136 5.12 -24.29 19.81
C SER A 136 4.74 -22.93 20.37
N SER A 137 3.66 -22.29 19.92
CA SER A 137 3.17 -21.06 20.56
C SER A 137 2.62 -21.45 21.93
N PRO A 138 3.28 -21.07 23.04
CA PRO A 138 2.64 -21.21 24.33
C PRO A 138 1.34 -20.41 24.25
N ARG A 139 0.24 -20.95 24.77
CA ARG A 139 -1.00 -20.20 24.91
C ARG A 139 -0.75 -19.13 25.97
N ILE A 140 -0.05 -18.06 25.59
CA ILE A 140 0.27 -16.95 26.48
C ILE A 140 -1.06 -16.31 26.82
N ASP A 141 -1.38 -16.34 28.11
CA ASP A 141 -2.56 -15.69 28.65
C ASP A 141 -2.61 -14.23 28.18
N ARG A 142 -3.79 -13.76 27.78
CA ARG A 142 -3.98 -12.45 27.13
C ARG A 142 -3.43 -11.31 27.99
N GLU A 143 -3.48 -11.48 29.31
CA GLU A 143 -2.91 -10.55 30.29
C GLU A 143 -1.38 -10.54 30.23
N LYS A 144 -0.74 -11.71 30.27
CA LYS A 144 0.73 -11.82 30.14
C LYS A 144 1.25 -11.30 28.80
N ALA A 145 0.50 -11.48 27.72
CA ALA A 145 0.85 -10.92 26.40
C ALA A 145 0.80 -9.39 26.38
N ARG A 146 -0.18 -8.77 27.08
CA ARG A 146 -0.28 -7.32 27.22
C ARG A 146 0.88 -6.76 28.04
N ASP A 147 1.25 -7.44 29.12
CA ASP A 147 2.35 -7.00 29.98
C ASP A 147 3.70 -7.09 29.26
N VAL A 148 3.95 -8.17 28.53
CA VAL A 148 5.16 -8.32 27.71
C VAL A 148 5.19 -7.30 26.57
N MET A 149 4.06 -7.01 25.91
CA MET A 149 3.99 -5.96 24.88
C MET A 149 4.22 -4.57 25.46
N ALA A 150 3.62 -4.25 26.61
CA ALA A 150 3.84 -2.98 27.29
C ALA A 150 5.30 -2.80 27.70
N GLU A 151 5.97 -3.88 28.10
CA GLU A 151 7.39 -3.88 28.46
C GLU A 151 8.30 -3.73 27.23
N VAL A 152 8.01 -4.45 26.13
CA VAL A 152 8.78 -4.33 24.88
C VAL A 152 8.63 -2.92 24.28
N LEU A 153 7.42 -2.35 24.28
CA LEU A 153 7.16 -1.01 23.78
C LEU A 153 7.80 0.11 24.63
N LYS A 154 8.12 -0.16 25.89
CA LYS A 154 8.87 0.78 26.75
C LYS A 154 10.37 0.83 26.45
N ARG A 155 10.92 -0.12 25.68
CA ARG A 155 12.35 -0.11 25.35
C ARG A 155 12.70 1.06 24.44
N SER A 156 13.86 1.67 24.67
CA SER A 156 14.35 2.85 23.94
C SER A 156 14.60 2.58 22.45
N GLU A 157 14.82 1.32 22.07
CA GLU A 157 14.93 0.85 20.68
C GLU A 157 13.66 1.11 19.84
N PHE A 158 12.48 1.19 20.47
CA PHE A 158 11.21 1.50 19.79
C PHE A 158 10.86 3.00 19.78
N HIS A 159 11.61 3.83 20.50
CA HIS A 159 11.36 5.28 20.56
C HIS A 159 12.01 6.06 19.41
N GLN A 160 12.91 5.45 18.62
CA GLN A 160 13.64 6.11 17.53
C GLN A 160 13.28 5.64 16.11
N ALA A 161 12.46 4.59 15.97
CA ALA A 161 12.10 4.03 14.66
C ALA A 161 10.78 4.55 14.06
N THR A 162 10.14 5.54 14.66
CA THR A 162 8.89 6.13 14.13
C THR A 162 9.19 7.33 13.22
N LYS A 163 9.95 7.09 12.14
CA LYS A 163 9.91 7.92 10.92
C LYS A 163 9.03 7.18 9.89
N PRO A 164 8.23 7.89 9.08
CA PRO A 164 6.87 7.45 8.76
C PRO A 164 6.79 6.33 7.71
N HIS A 165 6.67 5.09 8.17
CA HIS A 165 6.25 3.89 7.40
C HIS A 165 4.80 4.00 6.84
N PHE A 166 4.09 5.09 7.15
CA PHE A 166 2.74 5.35 6.68
C PHE A 166 2.71 5.66 5.18
N PHE A 167 3.65 6.46 4.66
CA PHE A 167 3.72 6.75 3.23
C PHE A 167 4.04 5.50 2.40
N ASP A 168 4.94 4.63 2.87
CA ASP A 168 5.26 3.39 2.16
C ASP A 168 4.03 2.46 2.06
N PHE A 169 3.23 2.37 3.12
CA PHE A 169 2.03 1.53 3.09
C PHE A 169 0.95 2.08 2.14
N TYR A 170 0.71 3.39 2.15
CA TYR A 170 -0.33 4.01 1.30
C TYR A 170 0.11 4.17 -0.16
N LEU A 171 1.37 4.54 -0.40
CA LEU A 171 1.91 4.67 -1.75
C LEU A 171 1.98 3.30 -2.42
N ASN A 172 2.40 2.25 -1.69
CA ASN A 172 2.39 0.89 -2.20
C ASN A 172 0.96 0.42 -2.51
N ARG A 173 -0.03 0.73 -1.65
CA ARG A 173 -1.44 0.40 -1.93
C ARG A 173 -1.99 1.11 -3.16
N LEU A 174 -1.58 2.35 -3.42
CA LEU A 174 -1.99 3.12 -4.59
C LEU A 174 -1.31 2.59 -5.87
N ILE A 175 -0.02 2.30 -5.80
CA ILE A 175 0.75 1.68 -6.87
C ILE A 175 0.15 0.32 -7.24
N VAL A 176 -0.17 -0.54 -6.27
CA VAL A 176 -0.80 -1.85 -6.53
C VAL A 176 -2.17 -1.70 -7.18
N LYS A 177 -2.99 -0.73 -6.76
CA LYS A 177 -4.29 -0.45 -7.41
C LYS A 177 -4.12 0.05 -8.84
N VAL A 178 -3.15 0.93 -9.09
CA VAL A 178 -2.86 1.44 -10.43
C VAL A 178 -2.35 0.32 -11.33
N ILE A 179 -1.44 -0.53 -10.83
CA ILE A 179 -0.94 -1.70 -11.56
C ILE A 179 -2.07 -2.68 -11.87
N ALA A 180 -2.94 -2.98 -10.91
CA ALA A 180 -4.08 -3.88 -11.12
C ALA A 180 -5.09 -3.32 -12.12
N TRP A 181 -5.37 -2.02 -12.06
CA TRP A 181 -6.21 -1.32 -13.04
C TRP A 181 -5.57 -1.33 -14.43
N PHE A 182 -4.26 -1.10 -14.51
CA PHE A 182 -3.49 -1.16 -15.76
C PHE A 182 -3.54 -2.57 -16.34
N HIS A 183 -3.24 -3.62 -15.57
CA HIS A 183 -3.35 -5.00 -16.02
C HIS A 183 -4.77 -5.36 -16.50
N GLY A 184 -5.83 -4.88 -15.83
CA GLY A 184 -7.21 -5.10 -16.27
C GLY A 184 -7.54 -4.46 -17.62
N LEU A 185 -6.91 -3.33 -17.97
CA LEU A 185 -7.05 -2.73 -19.29
C LEU A 185 -6.34 -3.54 -20.38
N PHE A 186 -5.19 -4.13 -20.06
CA PHE A 186 -4.41 -4.96 -20.99
C PHE A 186 -4.98 -6.37 -21.20
N ASP A 187 -5.65 -6.93 -20.19
CA ASP A 187 -6.25 -8.27 -20.24
C ASP A 187 -7.68 -8.25 -20.83
N SER A 188 -8.21 -7.08 -21.15
CA SER A 188 -9.50 -6.96 -21.81
C SER A 188 -9.44 -7.55 -23.21
N ALA A 189 -10.39 -8.44 -23.53
CA ALA A 189 -10.52 -9.15 -24.81
C ALA A 189 -10.51 -8.24 -26.06
N ALA A 190 -10.70 -6.92 -25.87
CA ALA A 190 -10.56 -5.89 -26.88
C ALA A 190 -9.17 -5.86 -27.55
N MET A 191 -8.09 -6.16 -26.82
CA MET A 191 -6.73 -6.11 -27.38
C MET A 191 -6.43 -7.27 -28.34
N ARG A 192 -7.11 -8.42 -28.20
CA ARG A 192 -7.00 -9.56 -29.12
C ARG A 192 -7.72 -9.34 -30.45
N GLN A 193 -8.75 -8.50 -30.47
CA GLN A 193 -9.58 -8.28 -31.67
C GLN A 193 -9.14 -7.06 -32.50
N ALA A 194 -8.32 -6.17 -31.93
CA ALA A 194 -8.06 -4.84 -32.49
C ALA A 194 -6.83 -4.70 -33.43
N GLY A 195 -6.13 -5.79 -33.78
CA GLY A 195 -5.11 -5.78 -34.85
C GLY A 195 -4.01 -4.70 -34.73
N GLN A 196 -3.35 -4.35 -35.84
CA GLN A 196 -2.25 -3.36 -35.89
C GLN A 196 -2.60 -1.99 -35.29
N PHE A 197 -3.88 -1.62 -35.23
CA PHE A 197 -4.34 -0.36 -34.64
C PHE A 197 -4.21 -0.32 -33.11
N ALA A 198 -4.43 -1.44 -32.42
CA ALA A 198 -4.17 -1.52 -30.98
C ALA A 198 -2.68 -1.36 -30.66
N TYR A 199 -1.80 -1.83 -31.54
CA TYR A 199 -0.36 -1.70 -31.37
C TYR A 199 0.09 -0.23 -31.50
N LEU A 200 -0.43 0.50 -32.50
CA LEU A 200 -0.17 1.93 -32.66
C LEU A 200 -0.73 2.76 -31.48
N PHE A 201 -1.94 2.46 -31.03
CA PHE A 201 -2.54 3.14 -29.88
C PHE A 201 -1.74 2.89 -28.60
N LEU A 202 -1.26 1.65 -28.40
CA LEU A 202 -0.43 1.30 -27.27
C LEU A 202 0.89 2.09 -27.26
N TRP A 203 1.56 2.19 -28.41
CA TRP A 203 2.78 3.01 -28.55
C TRP A 203 2.53 4.48 -28.26
N LEU A 204 1.40 5.02 -28.70
CA LEU A 204 0.99 6.40 -28.40
C LEU A 204 0.79 6.61 -26.89
N VAL A 205 0.13 5.67 -26.20
CA VAL A 205 -0.05 5.73 -24.74
C VAL A 205 1.31 5.66 -24.03
N TYR A 206 2.21 4.77 -24.43
CA TYR A 206 3.57 4.70 -23.88
C TYR A 206 4.34 6.01 -24.07
N LEU A 207 4.21 6.65 -25.23
CA LEU A 207 4.88 7.92 -25.51
C LEU A 207 4.32 9.04 -24.61
N VAL A 208 3.00 9.13 -24.45
CA VAL A 208 2.36 10.14 -23.59
C VAL A 208 2.72 9.93 -22.12
N VAL A 209 2.62 8.69 -21.62
CA VAL A 209 2.95 8.38 -20.22
C VAL A 209 4.46 8.57 -19.96
N GLY A 210 5.31 8.09 -20.87
CA GLY A 210 6.75 8.28 -20.78
C GLY A 210 7.14 9.75 -20.79
N PHE A 211 6.55 10.55 -21.68
CA PHE A 211 6.75 12.00 -21.72
C PHE A 211 6.32 12.67 -20.41
N LEU A 212 5.17 12.28 -19.84
CA LEU A 212 4.67 12.84 -18.58
C LEU A 212 5.61 12.53 -17.41
N VAL A 213 6.13 11.30 -17.32
CA VAL A 213 7.09 10.89 -16.29
C VAL A 213 8.40 11.66 -16.44
N ILE A 214 8.95 11.73 -17.66
CA ILE A 214 10.17 12.49 -17.95
C ILE A 214 9.97 13.97 -17.61
N TRP A 215 8.82 14.55 -17.98
CA TRP A 215 8.49 15.94 -17.66
C TRP A 215 8.39 16.18 -16.15
N LEU A 216 7.77 15.27 -15.39
CA LEU A 216 7.68 15.35 -13.93
C LEU A 216 9.06 15.23 -13.28
N VAL A 217 9.91 14.30 -13.73
CA VAL A 217 11.29 14.14 -13.24
C VAL A 217 12.11 15.39 -13.58
N TYR A 218 12.00 15.89 -14.80
CA TYR A 218 12.66 17.14 -15.22
C TYR A 218 12.17 18.33 -14.40
N ARG A 219 10.87 18.46 -14.12
CA ARG A 219 10.29 19.51 -13.27
C ARG A 219 10.79 19.40 -11.82
N ALA A 220 10.94 18.16 -11.31
CA ALA A 220 11.41 17.91 -9.96
C ALA A 220 12.92 18.18 -9.81
N TRP A 221 13.71 17.93 -10.85
CA TRP A 221 15.17 18.08 -10.85
C TRP A 221 15.67 19.39 -11.47
N ALA A 222 14.81 20.16 -12.15
CA ALA A 222 15.16 21.46 -12.66
C ALA A 222 15.59 22.36 -11.49
N PRO A 223 16.84 22.88 -11.47
CA PRO A 223 17.26 23.82 -10.45
C PRO A 223 16.37 25.05 -10.56
N ARG A 224 15.53 25.25 -9.54
CA ARG A 224 14.64 26.41 -9.45
C ARG A 224 15.51 27.65 -9.44
N ARG A 225 15.64 28.32 -10.59
CA ARG A 225 16.18 29.67 -10.64
C ARG A 225 15.35 30.48 -9.65
N LYS A 226 16.04 31.03 -8.65
CA LYS A 226 15.48 31.98 -7.70
C LYS A 226 14.97 33.14 -8.55
N ILE A 227 13.67 33.17 -8.81
CA ILE A 227 13.01 34.36 -9.33
C ILE A 227 13.06 35.31 -8.14
N ALA A 228 13.95 36.28 -8.24
CA ALA A 228 14.00 37.43 -7.34
C ALA A 228 12.65 38.15 -7.44
N ASP A 229 12.16 38.58 -6.28
CA ASP A 229 10.91 39.30 -6.11
C ASP A 229 10.83 40.51 -7.05
N ASP A 230 9.77 40.54 -7.88
CA ASP A 230 9.27 41.77 -8.49
C ASP A 230 7.86 42.01 -7.95
N PRO A 231 7.66 43.06 -7.12
CA PRO A 231 6.39 43.31 -6.45
C PRO A 231 5.49 44.20 -7.32
N THR A 232 5.30 43.91 -8.60
CA THR A 232 4.27 44.60 -9.39
C THR A 232 3.77 43.75 -10.56
N ARG A 233 2.83 42.84 -10.30
CA ARG A 233 1.93 42.39 -11.38
C ARG A 233 0.56 42.00 -10.85
N ASP A 234 -0.29 43.02 -10.75
CA ASP A 234 -1.74 42.87 -10.83
C ASP A 234 -2.07 42.02 -12.06
N THR A 235 -2.56 40.81 -11.80
CA THR A 235 -3.23 39.98 -12.80
C THR A 235 -4.61 39.65 -12.24
N SER A 236 -5.52 40.59 -12.48
CA SER A 236 -6.94 40.34 -12.50
C SER A 236 -7.27 39.30 -13.57
N ALA A 237 -8.25 38.43 -13.26
CA ALA A 237 -8.76 37.30 -14.04
C ALA A 237 -7.97 35.98 -13.92
N GLY A 238 -8.11 35.30 -12.77
CA GLY A 238 -7.73 33.89 -12.62
C GLY A 238 -8.11 33.32 -11.27
N ILE A 239 -9.22 32.57 -11.19
CA ILE A 239 -9.71 31.78 -10.04
C ILE A 239 -9.64 32.55 -8.70
N GLN A 240 -10.75 33.18 -8.30
CA GLN A 240 -10.88 33.77 -6.97
C GLN A 240 -10.37 32.77 -5.92
N LEU A 241 -9.34 33.18 -5.18
CA LEU A 241 -8.90 32.46 -4.00
C LEU A 241 -10.03 32.55 -2.98
N LEU A 242 -10.41 31.42 -2.39
CA LEU A 242 -11.22 31.47 -1.18
C LEU A 242 -10.38 32.17 -0.10
N THR A 243 -10.89 33.29 0.40
CA THR A 243 -10.31 34.02 1.53
C THR A 243 -10.57 33.25 2.83
N PRO A 244 -9.85 33.51 3.93
CA PRO A 244 -10.13 32.87 5.22
C PRO A 244 -11.61 32.98 5.63
N GLU A 245 -12.25 34.11 5.35
CA GLU A 245 -13.66 34.36 5.66
C GLU A 245 -14.60 33.45 4.87
N SER A 246 -14.27 33.16 3.61
CA SER A 246 -15.07 32.25 2.78
C SER A 246 -14.98 30.80 3.24
N HIS A 247 -13.79 30.35 3.67
CA HIS A 247 -13.61 29.04 4.27
C HIS A 247 -14.31 28.93 5.63
N LEU A 248 -14.30 30.01 6.42
CA LEU A 248 -15.05 30.07 7.68
C LEU A 248 -16.56 29.92 7.43
N ALA A 249 -17.11 30.68 6.48
CA ALA A 249 -18.54 30.60 6.14
C ALA A 249 -18.93 29.20 5.63
N ALA A 250 -18.08 28.57 4.82
CA ALA A 250 -18.28 27.20 4.34
C ALA A 250 -18.26 26.18 5.49
N ALA A 251 -17.32 26.31 6.43
CA ALA A 251 -17.24 25.44 7.60
C ALA A 251 -18.50 25.55 8.48
N GLU A 252 -19.02 26.77 8.67
CA GLU A 252 -20.24 27.01 9.45
C GLU A 252 -21.49 26.46 8.77
N ALA A 253 -21.59 26.57 7.44
CA ALA A 253 -22.66 25.95 6.66
C ALA A 253 -22.64 24.43 6.79
N MET A 254 -21.49 23.79 6.57
CA MET A 254 -21.34 22.33 6.69
C MET A 254 -21.62 21.84 8.11
N CYS A 255 -21.27 22.62 9.14
CA CYS A 255 -21.60 22.29 10.51
C CYS A 255 -23.12 22.32 10.78
N LYS A 256 -23.85 23.28 10.20
CA LYS A 256 -25.32 23.35 10.32
C LYS A 256 -26.03 22.19 9.61
N GLU A 257 -25.43 21.70 8.53
CA GLU A 257 -25.90 20.54 7.77
C GLU A 257 -25.56 19.19 8.44
N GLY A 258 -24.85 19.20 9.57
CA GLY A 258 -24.39 17.98 10.26
C GLY A 258 -23.16 17.31 9.63
N ASN A 259 -22.57 17.91 8.59
CA ASN A 259 -21.32 17.46 7.98
C ASN A 259 -20.11 18.01 8.73
N HIS A 260 -19.88 17.51 9.95
CA HIS A 260 -18.77 17.96 10.80
C HIS A 260 -17.39 17.62 10.22
N ALA A 261 -17.26 16.54 9.46
CA ALA A 261 -16.01 16.19 8.78
C ALA A 261 -15.65 17.22 7.69
N GLY A 262 -16.62 17.63 6.88
CA GLY A 262 -16.47 18.73 5.93
C GLY A 262 -16.15 20.05 6.64
N ALA A 263 -16.82 20.33 7.76
CA ALA A 263 -16.56 21.52 8.56
C ALA A 263 -15.11 21.58 9.09
N VAL A 264 -14.55 20.46 9.58
CA VAL A 264 -13.12 20.37 9.98
C VAL A 264 -12.21 20.71 8.80
N ARG A 265 -12.51 20.19 7.60
CA ARG A 265 -11.71 20.44 6.42
C ARG A 265 -11.67 21.91 6.05
N GLU A 266 -12.83 22.55 5.94
CA GLU A 266 -12.93 23.97 5.59
C GLU A 266 -12.30 24.85 6.69
N TYR A 267 -12.47 24.50 7.97
CA TYR A 267 -11.86 25.25 9.07
C TYR A 267 -10.33 25.17 9.07
N PHE A 268 -9.77 24.02 8.70
CA PHE A 268 -8.33 23.86 8.55
C PHE A 268 -7.79 24.66 7.35
N LEU A 269 -8.54 24.71 6.24
CA LEU A 269 -8.17 25.57 5.10
C LEU A 269 -8.23 27.06 5.45
N MET A 270 -9.22 27.49 6.24
CA MET A 270 -9.27 28.84 6.83
C MET A 270 -8.01 29.14 7.63
N MET A 271 -7.55 28.21 8.49
CA MET A 271 -6.34 28.37 9.27
C MET A 271 -5.11 28.56 8.36
N LEU A 272 -4.93 27.71 7.34
CA LEU A 272 -3.82 27.85 6.40
C LEU A 272 -3.87 29.17 5.63
N ALA A 273 -5.05 29.57 5.14
CA ALA A 273 -5.25 30.84 4.46
C ALA A 273 -4.90 32.04 5.38
N THR A 274 -5.23 31.93 6.67
CA THR A 274 -4.87 32.95 7.68
C THR A 274 -3.36 33.02 7.89
N LEU A 275 -2.67 31.87 7.96
CA LEU A 275 -1.20 31.83 8.07
C LEU A 275 -0.51 32.41 6.83
N GLU A 276 -1.06 32.18 5.63
CA GLU A 276 -0.58 32.81 4.40
C GLU A 276 -0.79 34.32 4.42
N GLN A 277 -1.98 34.79 4.81
CA GLN A 277 -2.31 36.21 4.87
C GLN A 277 -1.44 36.96 5.89
N ARG A 278 -1.12 36.32 7.02
CA ARG A 278 -0.20 36.84 8.05
C ARG A 278 1.27 36.62 7.72
N ASN A 279 1.62 36.19 6.50
CA ASN A 279 3.00 35.93 6.08
C ASN A 279 3.77 34.97 7.03
N PHE A 280 3.10 34.01 7.66
CA PHE A 280 3.79 32.93 8.39
C PHE A 280 4.24 31.80 7.46
N VAL A 281 3.58 31.65 6.32
CA VAL A 281 3.90 30.65 5.30
C VAL A 281 3.76 31.27 3.91
N ALA A 282 4.58 30.84 2.95
CA ALA A 282 4.43 31.26 1.56
C ALA A 282 3.20 30.60 0.94
N ARG A 283 2.43 31.36 0.15
CA ARG A 283 1.29 30.83 -0.59
C ARG A 283 1.75 29.82 -1.64
N ASN A 284 1.48 28.52 -1.41
CA ASN A 284 1.82 27.48 -2.36
C ASN A 284 0.83 26.30 -2.32
N ARG A 285 -0.02 26.22 -3.33
CA ARG A 285 -1.06 25.19 -3.46
C ARG A 285 -0.55 23.77 -3.73
N SER A 286 0.73 23.60 -4.08
CA SER A 286 1.31 22.26 -4.28
C SER A 286 1.83 21.65 -3.00
N TRP A 287 1.76 22.36 -1.86
CA TRP A 287 2.28 21.87 -0.59
C TRP A 287 1.27 21.00 0.13
N THR A 288 1.80 19.92 0.70
CA THR A 288 1.12 19.08 1.68
C THR A 288 1.04 19.79 3.04
N ASN A 289 0.08 19.39 3.88
CA ASN A 289 -0.08 19.93 5.24
C ASN A 289 1.23 19.89 6.06
N TRP A 290 2.03 18.83 5.87
CA TRP A 290 3.31 18.64 6.53
C TRP A 290 4.42 19.55 5.98
N GLU A 291 4.38 19.88 4.68
CA GLU A 291 5.26 20.90 4.10
C GLU A 291 4.92 22.31 4.61
N TYR A 292 3.64 22.62 4.83
CA TYR A 292 3.21 23.85 5.50
C TYR A 292 3.79 23.94 6.93
N LEU A 293 3.78 22.85 7.69
CA LEU A 293 4.42 22.79 9.02
C LEU A 293 5.94 23.04 8.93
N GLY A 294 6.60 22.42 7.97
CA GLY A 294 8.04 22.62 7.73
C GLY A 294 8.38 24.07 7.36
N ALA A 295 7.55 24.72 6.54
CA ALA A 295 7.71 26.12 6.16
C ALA A 295 7.40 27.07 7.32
N PHE A 296 6.34 26.80 8.07
CA PHE A 296 6.00 27.54 9.29
C PHE A 296 7.15 27.51 10.30
N GLY A 297 7.73 26.32 10.54
CA GLY A 297 8.86 26.14 11.45
C GLY A 297 10.17 26.85 11.04
N LYS A 298 10.28 27.35 9.79
CA LYS A 298 11.39 28.21 9.36
C LYS A 298 11.21 29.66 9.81
N ARG A 299 9.97 30.13 9.96
CA ARG A 299 9.63 31.51 10.37
C ARG A 299 9.32 31.60 11.87
N VAL A 300 8.65 30.60 12.43
CA VAL A 300 8.34 30.50 13.86
C VAL A 300 9.26 29.47 14.52
N ARG A 301 10.14 29.95 15.39
CA ARG A 301 11.13 29.13 16.10
C ARG A 301 10.60 28.52 17.41
N GLU A 302 9.45 28.98 17.89
CA GLU A 302 8.85 28.48 19.12
C GLU A 302 8.34 27.05 18.94
N GLU A 303 8.86 26.13 19.75
CA GLU A 303 8.53 24.70 19.64
C GLU A 303 7.10 24.39 20.07
N ALA A 304 6.54 25.17 21.01
CA ALA A 304 5.15 25.03 21.43
C ALA A 304 4.18 25.27 20.26
N ALA A 305 4.37 26.37 19.51
CA ALA A 305 3.57 26.69 18.33
C ALA A 305 3.71 25.63 17.22
N ARG A 306 4.93 25.13 16.98
CA ARG A 306 5.18 24.05 16.01
C ARG A 306 4.50 22.75 16.41
N SER A 307 4.56 22.38 17.68
CA SER A 307 3.89 21.20 18.23
C SER A 307 2.38 21.30 18.10
N GLN A 308 1.80 22.47 18.41
CA GLN A 308 0.37 22.72 18.26
C GLN A 308 -0.08 22.62 16.80
N MET A 309 0.65 23.20 15.85
CA MET A 309 0.35 23.05 14.42
C MET A 309 0.45 21.58 13.95
N SER A 310 1.44 20.84 14.44
CA SER A 310 1.59 19.40 14.17
C SER A 310 0.39 18.59 14.67
N GLN A 311 -0.11 18.90 15.88
CA GLN A 311 -1.31 18.27 16.44
C GLN A 311 -2.56 18.59 15.59
N LEU A 312 -2.72 19.83 15.15
CA LEU A 312 -3.82 20.24 14.28
C LEU A 312 -3.79 19.51 12.93
N ASN A 313 -2.61 19.36 12.32
CA ASN A 313 -2.42 18.55 11.10
C ASN A 313 -2.84 17.09 11.32
N SER A 314 -2.45 16.50 12.45
CA SER A 314 -2.80 15.12 12.78
C SER A 314 -4.32 14.91 12.91
N VAL A 315 -5.02 15.84 13.56
CA VAL A 315 -6.48 15.78 13.68
C VAL A 315 -7.15 15.91 12.31
N TYR A 316 -6.70 16.84 11.48
CA TYR A 316 -7.20 16.98 10.10
C TYR A 316 -6.99 15.70 9.29
N ASP A 317 -5.79 15.11 9.32
CA ASP A 317 -5.46 13.92 8.54
C ASP A 317 -6.30 12.72 8.99
N GLN A 318 -6.55 12.57 10.30
CA GLN A 318 -7.42 11.51 10.83
C GLN A 318 -8.87 11.65 10.35
N VAL A 319 -9.41 12.87 10.33
CA VAL A 319 -10.80 13.13 9.92
C VAL A 319 -10.95 13.03 8.40
N SER A 320 -10.00 13.58 7.64
CA SER A 320 -10.09 13.64 6.17
C SER A 320 -9.70 12.34 5.48
N TYR A 321 -8.68 11.65 6.00
CA TYR A 321 -8.11 10.44 5.37
C TYR A 321 -8.25 9.18 6.22
N GLY A 322 -8.31 9.32 7.54
CA GLY A 322 -8.35 8.20 8.48
C GLY A 322 -9.72 7.54 8.63
N GLY A 323 -10.77 8.07 8.00
CA GLY A 323 -12.15 7.57 8.14
C GLY A 323 -12.69 7.70 9.57
N ALA A 324 -12.03 8.49 10.43
CA ALA A 324 -12.48 8.72 11.78
C ALA A 324 -13.74 9.60 11.74
N GLY A 325 -14.84 9.11 12.31
CA GLY A 325 -16.05 9.91 12.47
C GLY A 325 -15.74 11.23 13.18
N CYS A 326 -16.39 12.30 12.72
CA CYS A 326 -16.35 13.61 13.34
C CYS A 326 -17.77 13.96 13.78
N ASP A 327 -17.94 14.19 15.08
CA ASP A 327 -19.18 14.68 15.67
C ASP A 327 -19.06 16.17 16.01
N ALA A 328 -20.17 16.78 16.43
CA ALA A 328 -20.23 18.20 16.78
C ALA A 328 -19.23 18.57 17.90
N GLN A 329 -19.02 17.68 18.89
CA GLN A 329 -18.12 17.92 20.00
C GLN A 329 -16.65 17.95 19.55
N ARG A 330 -16.26 17.01 18.69
CA ARG A 330 -14.92 16.92 18.11
C ARG A 330 -14.64 18.11 17.20
N PHE A 331 -15.61 18.52 16.38
CA PHE A 331 -15.49 19.74 15.58
C PHE A 331 -15.31 20.99 16.47
N THR A 332 -16.13 21.14 17.52
CA THR A 332 -16.03 22.28 18.45
C THR A 332 -14.67 22.32 19.15
N THR A 333 -14.15 21.16 19.54
CA THR A 333 -12.81 21.04 20.15
C THR A 333 -11.72 21.46 19.16
N PHE A 334 -11.81 20.96 17.92
CA PHE A 334 -10.86 21.31 16.86
C PHE A 334 -10.89 22.81 16.53
N ARG A 335 -12.09 23.39 16.36
CA ARG A 335 -12.30 24.82 16.17
C ARG A 335 -11.59 25.63 17.24
N LYS A 336 -11.85 25.30 18.50
CA LYS A 336 -11.21 25.97 19.64
C LYS A 336 -9.68 25.87 19.58
N SER A 337 -9.14 24.70 19.30
CA SER A 337 -7.67 24.52 19.20
C SER A 337 -7.04 25.34 18.07
N VAL A 338 -7.73 25.51 16.94
CA VAL A 338 -7.30 26.38 15.84
C VAL A 338 -7.37 27.85 16.24
N ASP A 339 -8.44 28.28 16.90
CA ASP A 339 -8.62 29.66 17.34
C ASP A 339 -7.57 30.05 18.40
N ASP A 340 -7.34 29.16 19.37
CA ASP A 340 -6.30 29.31 20.39
C ASP A 340 -4.90 29.40 19.74
N PHE A 341 -4.64 28.55 18.73
CA PHE A 341 -3.39 28.57 17.97
C PHE A 341 -3.20 29.91 17.24
N LEU A 342 -4.19 30.35 16.45
CA LEU A 342 -4.10 31.59 15.68
C LEU A 342 -4.02 32.84 16.57
N SER A 343 -4.58 32.79 17.77
CA SER A 343 -4.54 33.88 18.75
C SER A 343 -3.20 33.94 19.50
N ALA A 344 -2.55 32.79 19.71
CA ALA A 344 -1.23 32.72 20.34
C ALA A 344 -0.10 33.20 19.41
N LEU A 345 -0.33 33.20 18.09
CA LEU A 345 0.66 33.71 17.14
C LEU A 345 0.78 35.24 17.22
N PRO A 346 2.00 35.80 17.20
CA PRO A 346 2.18 37.24 17.17
C PRO A 346 1.53 37.83 15.91
N THR A 347 0.90 38.99 16.02
CA THR A 347 0.42 39.72 14.84
C THR A 347 1.64 40.09 14.00
N SER A 348 1.73 39.56 12.78
CA SER A 348 2.85 39.84 11.87
C SER A 348 2.99 41.35 11.67
N GLN A 349 4.17 41.92 11.94
CA GLN A 349 4.45 43.30 11.55
C GLN A 349 4.42 43.40 10.01
N PRO A 350 3.69 44.37 9.44
CA PRO A 350 3.77 44.63 8.00
C PRO A 350 5.21 45.06 7.69
N SER A 351 5.85 44.34 6.76
CA SER A 351 7.13 44.70 6.17
C SER A 351 7.00 45.89 5.23
#